data_AF-A0A2M8W3M7-F1
#
_entry.id   AF-A0A2M8W3M7-F1
#
_cell.length_a   1.000
_cell.length_b   1.000
_cell.length_c   1.000
_cell.angle_alpha   90.00
_cell.angle_beta   90.00
_cell.angle_gamma   90.00
#
_symmetry.space_group_name_H-M   'P 1'
#
loop_
_entity.id
_entity.type
_entity.pdbx_description
1 polymer ?
#
loop_
_entity_poly.entity_id
_entity_poly.type
_entity_poly.pdbx_seq_one_letter_code
_entity_poly.pdbx_strand_id
1 'polypeptide(L)'
;MGRLGYLGQNYFHQDWDLWGPTPTNVLERFRRQETESLVEATRDEVASILSSHPDGEALEALWDGTGAAWDPVLARWGTYREWFEEIRRVLS
;
A
#
# COMPACT_ATOMS: atom_id res chain seq x y z
N MET A 1 -9.16 2.37 -11.86
CA MET A 1 -8.08 2.13 -10.89
C MET A 1 -8.26 3.10 -9.72
N GLY A 2 -8.34 2.63 -8.47
CA GLY A 2 -8.39 3.50 -7.26
C GLY A 2 -7.01 4.10 -6.92
N ARG A 3 -6.91 4.89 -5.84
CA ARG A 3 -5.61 5.47 -5.42
C ARG A 3 -4.69 4.41 -4.83
N LEU A 4 -5.25 3.40 -4.14
CA LEU A 4 -4.51 2.21 -3.76
C LEU A 4 -3.87 1.51 -4.98
N GLY A 5 -4.60 1.46 -6.10
CA GLY A 5 -4.08 0.96 -7.37
C GLY A 5 -2.93 1.81 -7.94
N TYR A 6 -3.05 3.14 -7.85
CA TYR A 6 -1.96 4.04 -8.24
C TYR A 6 -0.69 3.80 -7.40
N LEU A 7 -0.82 3.66 -6.08
CA LEU A 7 0.30 3.33 -5.18
C LEU A 7 0.95 2.00 -5.57
N GLY A 8 0.15 0.94 -5.75
CA GLY A 8 0.67 -0.37 -6.12
C GLY A 8 1.44 -0.36 -7.44
N GLN A 9 0.88 0.23 -8.50
CA GLN A 9 1.51 0.25 -9.82
C GLN A 9 2.75 1.14 -9.92
N ASN A 10 2.70 2.33 -9.31
CA ASN A 10 3.73 3.34 -9.54
C ASN A 10 4.84 3.29 -8.50
N TYR A 11 4.58 2.75 -7.31
CA TYR A 11 5.55 2.74 -6.22
C TYR A 11 6.02 1.35 -5.83
N PHE A 12 5.15 0.34 -5.99
CA PHE A 12 5.51 -1.06 -5.76
C PHE A 12 5.66 -1.84 -7.07
N HIS A 13 6.24 -1.21 -8.10
CA HIS A 13 6.63 -1.91 -9.34
C HIS A 13 7.82 -2.87 -9.10
N GLN A 14 8.28 -3.60 -10.12
CA GLN A 14 9.33 -4.63 -9.99
C GLN A 14 10.61 -4.14 -9.30
N ASP A 15 11.07 -2.93 -9.64
CA ASP A 15 12.28 -2.32 -9.05
C ASP A 15 12.00 -1.40 -7.83
N TRP A 16 10.93 -1.66 -7.06
CA TRP A 16 10.54 -0.81 -5.92
C TRP A 16 11.64 -0.69 -4.86
N ASP A 17 12.46 -1.73 -4.70
CA ASP A 17 13.54 -1.85 -3.73
C ASP A 17 14.72 -0.91 -4.02
N LEU A 18 14.84 -0.42 -5.26
CA LEU A 18 15.77 0.66 -5.60
C LEU A 18 15.40 1.99 -4.95
N TRP A 19 14.14 2.15 -4.54
CA TRP A 19 13.64 3.41 -3.96
C TRP A 19 13.82 3.48 -2.45
N GLY A 20 14.14 2.35 -1.81
CA GLY A 20 14.49 2.27 -0.41
C GLY A 20 14.67 0.83 0.06
N PRO A 21 15.43 0.62 1.15
CA PRO A 21 15.76 -0.72 1.64
C PRO A 21 14.57 -1.47 2.26
N THR A 22 13.42 -0.80 2.45
CA THR A 22 12.21 -1.39 3.04
C THR A 22 10.95 -0.89 2.31
N PRO A 23 9.86 -1.69 2.31
CA PRO A 23 8.58 -1.25 1.76
C PRO A 23 8.03 0.01 2.45
N THR A 24 8.33 0.20 3.75
CA THR A 24 7.98 1.43 4.48
C THR A 24 8.68 2.66 3.88
N ASN A 25 9.93 2.55 3.43
CA ASN A 25 10.61 3.68 2.78
C ASN A 25 9.97 4.07 1.46
N VAL A 26 9.39 3.11 0.73
CA VAL A 26 8.60 3.38 -0.47
C VAL A 26 7.33 4.16 -0.13
N LEU A 27 6.61 3.79 0.93
CA LEU A 27 5.44 4.54 1.42
C LEU A 27 5.81 5.97 1.85
N GLU A 28 6.93 6.13 2.56
CA GLU A 28 7.42 7.45 2.94
C GLU A 28 7.81 8.28 1.71
N ARG A 29 8.33 7.64 0.66
CA ARG A 29 8.63 8.31 -0.60
C ARG A 29 7.34 8.80 -1.27
N PHE A 30 6.32 7.95 -1.37
CA PHE A 30 5.00 8.34 -1.87
C PHE A 30 4.46 9.56 -1.12
N ARG A 31 4.49 9.52 0.22
CA ARG A 31 4.06 10.63 1.08
C ARG A 31 4.82 11.94 0.81
N ARG A 32 6.11 11.86 0.48
CA ARG A 32 6.96 13.04 0.25
C ARG A 32 6.87 13.59 -1.18
N GLN A 33 6.55 12.76 -2.16
CA GLN A 33 6.60 13.12 -3.59
C GLN A 33 5.24 13.51 -4.16
N GLU A 34 4.17 12.91 -3.64
CA GLU A 34 2.81 13.21 -4.10
C GLU A 34 2.19 14.43 -3.43
N THR A 35 1.08 14.90 -3.99
CA THR A 35 0.30 15.98 -3.38
C THR A 35 -0.36 15.53 -2.09
N GLU A 36 -0.48 16.44 -1.12
CA GLU A 36 -1.21 16.19 0.14
C GLU A 36 -2.61 15.62 -0.12
N SER A 37 -3.33 16.17 -1.10
CA SER A 37 -4.65 15.68 -1.49
C SER A 37 -4.67 14.22 -1.97
N LEU A 38 -3.63 13.77 -2.67
CA LEU A 38 -3.53 12.37 -3.12
C LEU A 38 -3.16 11.46 -1.96
N VAL A 39 -2.24 11.89 -1.10
CA VAL A 39 -1.84 11.16 0.11
C VAL A 39 -3.04 10.96 1.04
N GLU A 40 -3.78 12.02 1.34
CA GLU A 40 -4.99 11.97 2.17
C GLU A 40 -6.06 11.07 1.55
N ALA A 41 -6.35 11.23 0.26
CA ALA A 41 -7.34 10.40 -0.42
C ALA A 41 -6.95 8.90 -0.42
N THR A 42 -5.65 8.60 -0.51
CA THR A 42 -5.15 7.21 -0.46
C THR A 42 -5.28 6.64 0.96
N ARG A 43 -4.90 7.43 1.98
CA ARG A 43 -5.08 7.06 3.39
C ARG A 43 -6.55 6.78 3.70
N ASP A 44 -7.45 7.64 3.25
CA ASP A 44 -8.89 7.53 3.51
C ASP A 44 -9.52 6.34 2.76
N GLU A 45 -9.07 6.06 1.54
CA GLU A 45 -9.43 4.82 0.81
C GLU A 45 -9.02 3.57 1.59
N VAL A 46 -7.79 3.51 2.09
CA VAL A 46 -7.30 2.38 2.89
C VAL A 46 -8.04 2.27 4.22
N ALA A 47 -8.34 3.40 4.88
CA ALA A 47 -9.12 3.42 6.11
C ALA A 47 -10.55 2.88 5.89
N SER A 48 -11.18 3.23 4.76
CA SER A 48 -12.49 2.71 4.36
C SER A 48 -12.45 1.19 4.14
N ILE A 49 -11.43 0.70 3.43
CA ILE A 49 -11.22 -0.75 3.22
C ILE A 49 -11.03 -1.48 4.56
N LEU A 50 -10.21 -0.97 5.47
CA LEU A 50 -10.01 -1.62 6.77
C LEU A 50 -11.29 -1.63 7.63
N SER A 51 -12.11 -0.58 7.51
CA SER A 51 -13.37 -0.42 8.27
C SER A 51 -14.50 -1.29 7.75
N SER A 52 -14.45 -1.79 6.50
CA SER A 52 -15.41 -2.75 5.98
C SER A 52 -15.18 -4.18 6.48
N HIS A 53 -14.20 -4.38 7.38
CA HIS A 53 -13.83 -5.67 7.97
C HIS A 53 -13.61 -6.82 6.96
N PRO A 54 -12.82 -6.61 5.88
CA PRO A 54 -12.49 -7.68 4.96
C PRO A 54 -11.65 -8.75 5.66
N ASP A 55 -11.80 -10.00 5.24
CA ASP A 55 -10.87 -11.06 5.63
C ASP A 55 -9.52 -10.91 4.89
N GLY A 56 -8.58 -11.81 5.19
CA GLY A 56 -7.24 -11.79 4.60
C GLY A 56 -7.27 -11.99 3.08
N GLU A 57 -8.10 -12.91 2.58
CA GLU A 57 -8.22 -13.21 1.14
C GLU A 57 -8.78 -12.02 0.35
N ALA A 58 -9.74 -11.29 0.91
CA ALA A 58 -10.25 -10.07 0.27
C ALA A 58 -9.19 -8.96 0.21
N LEU A 59 -8.36 -8.82 1.25
CA LEU A 59 -7.26 -7.85 1.25
C LEU A 59 -6.13 -8.23 0.28
N GLU A 60 -5.82 -9.52 0.19
CA GLU A 60 -4.91 -10.08 -0.81
C GLU A 60 -5.39 -9.77 -2.23
N ALA A 61 -6.63 -10.12 -2.56
CA ALA A 61 -7.21 -9.85 -3.87
C ALA A 61 -7.22 -8.35 -4.23
N LEU A 62 -7.48 -7.47 -3.25
CA LEU A 62 -7.40 -6.02 -3.45
C LEU A 62 -5.98 -5.55 -3.75
N TRP A 63 -4.99 -6.08 -3.04
CA TRP A 63 -3.59 -5.72 -3.25
C TRP A 63 -3.06 -6.26 -4.57
N ASP A 64 -3.32 -7.53 -4.89
CA ASP A 64 -2.92 -8.14 -6.16
C ASP A 64 -3.56 -7.43 -7.34
N GLY A 65 -4.83 -7.01 -7.19
CA GLY A 65 -5.55 -6.20 -8.17
C GLY A 65 -4.92 -4.84 -8.43
N THR A 66 -4.00 -4.36 -7.58
CA THR A 66 -3.21 -3.16 -7.87
C THR A 66 -2.14 -3.41 -8.93
N GLY A 67 -1.62 -4.63 -9.05
CA GLY A 67 -0.45 -4.94 -9.88
C GLY A 67 0.89 -4.64 -9.20
N ALA A 68 0.91 -4.50 -7.88
CA ALA A 68 2.14 -4.40 -7.10
C ALA A 68 2.98 -5.69 -7.21
N ALA A 69 4.29 -5.53 -7.31
CA ALA A 69 5.29 -6.59 -7.24
C ALA A 69 5.70 -6.93 -5.79
N TRP A 70 5.39 -6.06 -4.83
CA TRP A 70 5.59 -6.32 -3.41
C TRP A 70 4.48 -7.21 -2.87
N ASP A 71 4.83 -8.24 -2.12
CA ASP A 71 3.90 -9.10 -1.40
C ASP A 71 4.37 -9.24 0.07
N PRO A 72 3.56 -8.78 1.05
CA PRO A 72 3.95 -8.78 2.46
C PRO A 72 4.09 -10.19 3.05
N VAL A 73 3.34 -11.17 2.54
CA VAL A 73 3.33 -12.55 3.03
C VAL A 73 4.53 -13.30 2.49
N LEU A 74 4.79 -13.23 1.18
CA LEU A 74 5.96 -13.86 0.55
C LEU A 74 7.27 -13.32 1.10
N ALA A 75 7.32 -12.02 1.39
CA ALA A 75 8.48 -11.37 2.00
C ALA A 75 8.64 -11.68 3.50
N ARG A 76 7.72 -12.44 4.12
CA ARG A 76 7.66 -12.70 5.57
C ARG A 76 7.63 -11.41 6.40
N TRP A 77 7.07 -10.35 5.83
CA TRP A 77 6.93 -9.06 6.49
C TRP A 77 5.71 -9.06 7.43
N GLY A 78 4.62 -9.70 7.01
CA GLY A 78 3.38 -9.80 7.79
C GLY A 78 2.20 -10.24 6.94
N THR A 79 1.00 -10.02 7.46
CA THR A 79 -0.28 -10.25 6.77
C THR A 79 -0.67 -9.06 5.90
N TYR A 80 -1.60 -9.27 4.96
CA TYR A 80 -2.19 -8.15 4.19
C TYR A 80 -2.91 -7.13 5.07
N ARG A 81 -3.47 -7.54 6.21
CA ARG A 81 -4.07 -6.62 7.17
C ARG A 81 -3.02 -5.68 7.78
N GLU A 82 -1.93 -6.24 8.28
CA GLU A 82 -0.80 -5.46 8.82
C GLU A 82 -0.23 -4.54 7.73
N TRP A 83 -0.23 -4.97 6.47
CA TRP A 83 0.24 -4.16 5.35
C TRP A 83 -0.64 -2.93 5.10
N PHE A 84 -1.96 -3.11 5.05
CA PHE A 84 -2.90 -1.99 4.89
C PHE A 84 -2.88 -1.05 6.11
N GLU A 85 -2.70 -1.59 7.31
CA GLU A 85 -2.52 -0.80 8.52
C GLU A 85 -1.23 0.04 8.48
N GLU A 86 -0.13 -0.53 7.97
CA GLU A 86 1.13 0.19 7.75
C GLU A 86 0.99 1.29 6.70
N ILE A 87 0.32 1.03 5.57
CA ILE A 87 0.01 2.06 4.57
C ILE A 87 -0.73 3.22 5.25
N ARG A 88 -1.83 2.94 5.95
CA ARG A 88 -2.60 3.98 6.66
C ARG A 88 -1.74 4.75 7.67
N ARG A 89 -0.89 4.05 8.42
CA ARG A 89 -0.01 4.64 9.44
C ARG A 89 1.02 5.59 8.84
N VAL A 90 1.68 5.20 7.75
CA VAL A 90 2.73 6.02 7.13
C VAL A 90 2.14 7.25 6.44
N LEU A 91 0.95 7.12 5.85
CA LEU A 91 0.23 8.20 5.16
C LEU A 91 -0.55 9.12 6.10
N SER A 92 -0.49 8.91 7.41
CA SER A 92 -0.99 9.84 8.43
C SER A 92 0.00 10.96 8.70
#